data_AF-A0A2U3AN57-F1
#
_entry.id   AF-A0A2U3AN57-F1
#
_cell.length_a   1.000
_cell.length_b   1.000
_cell.length_c   1.000
_cell.angle_alpha   90.00
_cell.angle_beta   90.00
_cell.angle_gamma   90.00
#
_symmetry.space_group_name_H-M   'P 1'
#
loop_
_entity.id
_entity.type
_entity.pdbx_description
1 polymer ?
#
loop_
_entity_poly.entity_id
_entity_poly.type
_entity_poly.pdbx_seq_one_letter_code
_entity_poly.pdbx_strand_id
1 'polypeptide(L)'
;MKKLSWYISLGITFIGFLVINHYFTLQSDEPLGNINPAFIPLVILVPFVAVSLFITFAVGSEYFTHASKSKIMIAFFLAILIFILAGGTEYQYIQSQIEEFNGTWADPGSLIYNMTPFNSYTNGWYLNESVFLIIHTIAFLLGIFKKTVVETPEKE
;
A
#
# COMPACT_ATOMS: atom_id res chain seq x y z
N MET A 1 -12.58 -9.56 19.48
CA MET A 1 -12.59 -8.09 19.22
C MET A 1 -11.47 -7.64 18.27
N LYS A 2 -10.23 -8.14 18.36
CA LYS A 2 -9.09 -7.69 17.51
C LYS A 2 -9.30 -7.79 15.99
N LYS A 3 -9.99 -8.84 15.49
CA LYS A 3 -10.17 -9.06 14.04
C LYS A 3 -11.12 -8.06 13.37
N LEU A 4 -12.21 -7.68 14.04
CA LEU A 4 -13.18 -6.73 13.48
C LEU A 4 -12.56 -5.34 13.32
N SER A 5 -11.84 -4.86 14.35
CA SER A 5 -11.13 -3.58 14.28
C SER A 5 -10.08 -3.56 13.16
N TRP A 6 -9.39 -4.68 12.92
CA TRP A 6 -8.46 -4.82 11.81
C TRP A 6 -9.16 -4.76 10.45
N TYR A 7 -10.26 -5.48 10.24
CA TYR A 7 -11.00 -5.40 8.97
C TYR A 7 -11.61 -4.02 8.73
N ILE A 8 -12.09 -3.34 9.78
CA ILE A 8 -12.59 -1.98 9.68
C ILE A 8 -11.46 -1.01 9.30
N SER A 9 -10.28 -1.12 9.92
CA SER A 9 -9.14 -0.26 9.58
C SER A 9 -8.68 -0.47 8.14
N LEU A 10 -8.61 -1.74 7.70
CA LEU A 10 -8.32 -2.09 6.31
C LEU A 10 -9.37 -1.50 5.36
N GLY A 11 -10.66 -1.63 5.67
CA GLY A 11 -11.74 -1.10 4.84
C GLY A 11 -11.68 0.42 4.69
N ILE A 12 -11.53 1.16 5.80
CA ILE A 12 -11.45 2.63 5.78
C ILE A 12 -10.23 3.08 4.96
N THR A 13 -9.08 2.47 5.18
CA THR A 13 -7.84 2.87 4.48
C THR A 13 -7.88 2.48 3.01
N PHE A 14 -8.42 1.31 2.68
CA PHE A 14 -8.62 0.90 1.29
C PHE A 14 -9.53 1.87 0.53
N ILE A 15 -10.67 2.23 1.12
CA ILE A 15 -11.57 3.25 0.53
C ILE A 15 -10.83 4.58 0.36
N GLY A 16 -10.02 4.99 1.33
CA GLY A 16 -9.21 6.20 1.22
C GLY A 16 -8.23 6.18 0.03
N PHE A 17 -7.57 5.03 -0.21
CA PHE A 17 -6.72 4.84 -1.38
C PHE A 17 -7.53 4.95 -2.68
N LEU A 18 -8.67 4.25 -2.79
CA LEU A 18 -9.55 4.34 -3.96
C LEU A 18 -10.05 5.76 -4.21
N VAL A 19 -10.43 6.47 -3.15
CA VAL A 19 -10.93 7.83 -3.25
C VAL A 19 -9.87 8.75 -3.81
N ILE A 20 -8.63 8.68 -3.31
CA ILE A 20 -7.53 9.49 -3.83
C ILE A 20 -7.21 9.09 -5.28
N ASN A 21 -7.13 7.80 -5.58
CA ASN A 21 -6.83 7.30 -6.92
C ASN A 21 -7.84 7.81 -7.95
N HIS A 22 -9.13 7.66 -7.68
CA HIS A 22 -10.18 7.90 -8.68
C HIS A 22 -10.75 9.32 -8.70
N TYR A 23 -10.68 10.06 -7.59
CA TYR A 23 -11.30 11.39 -7.49
C TYR A 23 -10.31 12.53 -7.25
N PHE A 24 -9.07 12.23 -6.87
CA PHE A 24 -8.06 13.25 -6.55
C PHE A 24 -6.73 13.06 -7.28
N THR A 25 -6.70 12.20 -8.29
CA THR A 25 -5.59 12.09 -9.25
C THR A 25 -6.08 12.67 -10.56
N LEU A 26 -5.35 13.66 -11.10
CA LEU A 26 -5.72 14.30 -12.38
C LEU A 26 -5.43 13.36 -13.55
N GLN A 27 -6.33 13.33 -14.52
CA GLN A 27 -6.14 12.71 -15.83
C GLN A 27 -5.32 13.62 -16.75
N SER A 28 -4.76 13.06 -17.82
CA SER A 28 -3.84 13.78 -18.72
C SER A 28 -4.47 14.96 -19.46
N ASP A 29 -5.79 14.96 -19.63
CA ASP A 29 -6.57 16.02 -20.27
C ASP A 29 -7.07 17.09 -19.30
N GLU A 30 -6.88 16.88 -17.99
CA GLU A 30 -7.29 17.84 -16.97
C GLU A 30 -6.23 18.93 -16.75
N PRO A 31 -6.65 20.21 -16.64
CA PRO A 31 -5.74 21.32 -16.44
C PRO A 31 -5.12 21.29 -15.04
N LEU A 32 -3.83 21.59 -14.97
CA LEU A 32 -3.13 21.71 -13.69
C LEU A 32 -3.66 22.89 -12.87
N GLY A 33 -4.18 22.60 -11.68
CA GLY A 33 -4.53 23.62 -10.68
C GLY A 33 -3.34 24.08 -9.84
N ASN A 34 -3.54 25.14 -9.04
CA ASN A 34 -2.50 25.71 -8.18
C ASN A 34 -2.06 24.82 -7.02
N ILE A 35 -2.90 23.86 -6.60
CA ILE A 35 -2.66 22.98 -5.45
C ILE A 35 -2.97 21.54 -5.87
N ASN A 36 -2.19 20.59 -5.38
CA ASN A 36 -2.49 19.17 -5.55
C ASN A 36 -3.85 18.83 -4.91
N PRO A 37 -4.85 18.37 -5.70
CA PRO A 37 -6.19 18.10 -5.20
C PRO A 37 -6.21 17.03 -4.09
N ALA A 38 -5.25 16.10 -4.10
CA ALA A 38 -5.13 15.06 -3.08
C ALA A 38 -4.57 15.54 -1.74
N PHE A 39 -4.09 16.78 -1.62
CA PHE A 39 -3.40 17.24 -0.40
C PHE A 39 -4.26 17.07 0.87
N ILE A 40 -5.49 17.60 0.86
CA ILE A 40 -6.41 17.52 2.00
C ILE A 40 -6.78 16.06 2.34
N PRO A 41 -7.29 15.24 1.40
CA PRO A 41 -7.64 13.85 1.71
C PRO A 41 -6.41 13.04 2.14
N LEU A 42 -5.22 13.33 1.64
CA LEU A 42 -3.99 12.65 2.06
C LEU A 42 -3.62 12.98 3.52
N VAL A 43 -3.66 14.25 3.91
CA VAL A 43 -3.41 14.65 5.30
C VAL A 43 -4.38 13.96 6.26
N ILE A 44 -5.63 13.77 5.85
CA ILE A 44 -6.63 13.04 6.64
C ILE A 44 -6.33 11.54 6.64
N LEU A 45 -5.98 10.94 5.50
CA LEU A 45 -5.81 9.50 5.33
C LEU A 45 -4.56 8.95 6.03
N VAL A 46 -3.44 9.67 5.98
CA VAL A 46 -2.14 9.22 6.53
C VAL A 46 -2.22 8.69 7.97
N PRO A 47 -2.84 9.37 8.95
CA PRO A 47 -2.94 8.82 10.31
C PRO A 47 -3.73 7.51 10.37
N PHE A 48 -4.78 7.34 9.56
CA PHE A 48 -5.53 6.07 9.50
C PHE A 48 -4.69 4.96 8.89
N VAL A 49 -3.90 5.26 7.86
CA VAL A 49 -2.97 4.30 7.26
C VAL A 49 -1.92 3.87 8.27
N ALA A 50 -1.31 4.81 9.00
CA ALA A 50 -0.32 4.48 10.04
C ALA A 50 -0.91 3.56 11.11
N VAL A 51 -2.12 3.85 11.60
CA VAL A 51 -2.83 2.99 12.56
C VAL A 51 -3.16 1.62 11.96
N SER A 52 -3.66 1.57 10.72
CA SER A 52 -3.99 0.32 10.04
C SER A 52 -2.77 -0.57 9.81
N LEU A 53 -1.63 0.02 9.41
CA LEU A 53 -0.36 -0.69 9.27
C LEU A 53 0.12 -1.22 10.62
N PHE A 54 0.02 -0.43 11.69
CA PHE A 54 0.39 -0.86 13.03
C PHE A 54 -0.48 -2.04 13.53
N ILE A 55 -1.80 -1.96 13.33
CA ILE A 55 -2.72 -3.07 13.65
C ILE A 55 -2.35 -4.30 12.82
N THR A 56 -2.09 -4.14 11.53
CA THR A 56 -1.71 -5.24 10.62
C THR A 56 -0.40 -5.91 11.05
N PHE A 57 0.58 -5.12 11.47
CA PHE A 57 1.81 -5.63 12.10
C PHE A 57 1.52 -6.41 13.38
N ALA A 58 0.67 -5.90 14.27
CA ALA A 58 0.30 -6.59 15.50
C ALA A 58 -0.44 -7.92 15.23
N VAL A 59 -1.31 -7.95 14.22
CA VAL A 59 -1.97 -9.19 13.76
C VAL A 59 -0.95 -10.17 13.20
N GLY A 60 0.01 -9.71 12.39
CA GLY A 60 1.10 -10.54 11.88
C GLY A 60 1.94 -11.14 13.01
N SER A 61 2.30 -10.34 14.01
CA SER A 61 3.05 -10.80 15.18
C SER A 61 2.31 -11.88 15.97
N GLU A 62 1.01 -11.69 16.21
CA GLU A 62 0.17 -12.70 16.87
C GLU A 62 0.06 -13.98 16.03
N TYR A 63 -0.10 -13.84 14.71
CA TYR A 63 -0.14 -14.95 13.76
C TYR A 63 1.15 -15.78 13.80
N PHE A 64 2.32 -15.14 13.64
CA PHE A 64 3.60 -15.83 13.56
C PHE A 64 4.07 -16.46 14.87
N THR A 65 3.58 -15.96 16.01
CA THR A 65 3.82 -16.56 17.33
C THR A 65 3.18 -17.95 17.44
N HIS A 66 1.98 -18.13 16.88
CA HIS A 66 1.20 -19.36 17.00
C HIS A 66 1.20 -20.21 15.71
N ALA A 67 1.86 -19.74 14.64
CA ALA A 67 1.89 -20.42 13.36
C ALA A 67 2.86 -21.61 13.35
N SER A 68 2.39 -22.75 12.84
CA SER A 68 3.26 -23.87 12.49
C SER A 68 4.14 -23.52 11.28
N LYS A 69 5.25 -24.25 11.09
CA LYS A 69 6.16 -24.03 9.94
C LYS A 69 5.43 -24.02 8.58
N SER A 70 4.45 -24.91 8.40
CA SER A 70 3.62 -24.95 7.17
C SER A 70 2.80 -23.67 6.97
N LYS A 71 2.17 -23.16 8.03
CA LYS A 71 1.42 -21.89 7.97
C LYS A 71 2.32 -20.70 7.62
N ILE A 72 3.52 -20.67 8.20
CA ILE A 72 4.53 -19.64 7.88
C ILE A 72 4.90 -19.71 6.40
N MET A 73 5.19 -20.91 5.88
CA MET A 73 5.52 -21.11 4.47
C MET A 73 4.39 -20.67 3.54
N ILE A 74 3.13 -21.00 3.86
CA ILE A 74 1.95 -20.53 3.12
C ILE A 74 1.86 -18.99 3.14
N ALA A 75 2.08 -18.36 4.30
CA ALA A 75 2.04 -16.90 4.41
C ALA A 75 3.10 -16.22 3.51
N PHE A 76 4.33 -16.75 3.47
CA PHE A 76 5.37 -16.26 2.58
C PHE A 76 5.03 -16.50 1.10
N PHE A 77 4.50 -17.67 0.76
CA PHE A 77 4.06 -17.96 -0.60
C PHE A 77 2.97 -16.98 -1.07
N LEU A 78 1.96 -16.73 -0.22
CA LEU A 78 0.91 -15.75 -0.49
C LEU A 78 1.49 -14.34 -0.62
N ALA A 79 2.43 -13.95 0.23
CA ALA A 79 3.07 -12.66 0.11
C ALA A 79 3.83 -12.50 -1.22
N ILE A 80 4.61 -13.50 -1.63
CA ILE A 80 5.29 -13.51 -2.93
C ILE A 80 4.28 -13.37 -4.07
N LEU A 81 3.18 -14.13 -4.01
CA LEU A 81 2.11 -14.02 -5.00
C LEU A 81 1.52 -12.60 -5.07
N ILE A 82 1.27 -11.97 -3.91
CA ILE A 82 0.79 -10.58 -3.84
C ILE A 82 1.83 -9.63 -4.44
N PHE A 83 3.12 -9.76 -4.11
CA PHE A 83 4.15 -8.89 -4.68
C PHE A 83 4.27 -9.04 -6.19
N ILE A 84 4.16 -10.26 -6.73
CA ILE A 84 4.20 -10.49 -8.18
C ILE A 84 2.97 -9.87 -8.86
N LEU A 85 1.77 -10.14 -8.34
CA LEU A 85 0.53 -9.67 -8.96
C LEU A 85 0.38 -8.16 -8.80
N ALA A 86 0.39 -7.65 -7.56
CA ALA A 86 0.25 -6.22 -7.28
C ALA A 86 1.43 -5.41 -7.86
N GLY A 87 2.66 -5.89 -7.71
CA GLY A 87 3.83 -5.22 -8.28
C GLY A 87 3.84 -5.23 -9.81
N GLY A 88 3.39 -6.31 -10.43
CA GLY A 88 3.24 -6.39 -11.89
C GLY A 88 2.15 -5.45 -12.42
N THR A 89 0.98 -5.43 -11.76
CA THR A 89 -0.10 -4.50 -12.10
C THR A 89 0.33 -3.05 -11.91
N GLU A 90 1.04 -2.75 -10.81
CA GLU A 90 1.56 -1.41 -10.54
C GLU A 90 2.56 -0.95 -11.60
N TYR A 91 3.49 -1.84 -11.96
CA TYR A 91 4.46 -1.56 -13.00
C TYR A 91 3.78 -1.25 -14.33
N GLN A 92 2.81 -2.08 -14.76
CA GLN A 92 2.05 -1.85 -15.99
C GLN A 92 1.28 -0.54 -15.95
N TYR A 93 0.64 -0.23 -14.82
CA TYR A 93 -0.09 1.02 -14.64
C TYR A 93 0.83 2.23 -14.77
N ILE A 94 1.95 2.27 -14.04
CA ILE A 94 2.92 3.38 -14.14
C ILE A 94 3.50 3.51 -15.55
N GLN A 95 3.83 2.40 -16.22
CA GLN A 95 4.33 2.46 -17.61
C GLN A 95 3.28 3.06 -18.55
N SER A 96 2.01 2.64 -18.45
CA SER A 96 0.94 3.20 -19.27
C SER A 96 0.75 4.70 -19.05
N GLN A 97 0.88 5.17 -17.81
CA GLN A 97 0.80 6.59 -17.46
C GLN A 97 2.01 7.38 -17.99
N ILE A 98 3.23 6.82 -17.91
CA ILE A 98 4.43 7.44 -18.48
C ILE A 98 4.29 7.59 -20.00
N GLU A 99 3.75 6.56 -20.68
CA GLU A 99 3.46 6.62 -22.12
C GLU A 99 2.41 7.69 -22.43
N GLU A 100 1.32 7.75 -21.66
CA GLU A 100 0.27 8.76 -21.79
C GLU A 100 0.81 10.19 -21.59
N PHE A 101 1.73 10.37 -20.65
CA PHE A 101 2.36 11.65 -20.37
C PHE A 101 3.49 12.02 -21.35
N ASN A 102 3.78 11.21 -22.36
CA ASN A 102 4.93 11.36 -23.27
C ASN A 102 6.29 11.42 -22.54
N GLY A 103 6.44 10.67 -21.44
CA GLY A 103 7.67 10.57 -20.67
C GLY A 103 7.51 10.94 -19.20
N THR A 104 8.65 11.02 -18.52
CA THR A 104 8.76 11.29 -17.08
C THR A 104 9.01 12.77 -16.78
N TRP A 105 9.10 13.13 -15.50
CA TRP A 105 9.46 14.48 -15.05
C TRP A 105 10.84 14.97 -15.52
N ALA A 106 11.69 14.08 -16.06
CA ALA A 106 12.99 14.43 -16.62
C ALA A 106 12.93 14.76 -18.14
N ASP A 107 11.83 14.45 -18.81
CA ASP A 107 11.71 14.54 -20.27
C ASP A 107 11.05 15.87 -20.68
N PRO A 108 11.72 16.77 -21.43
CA PRO A 108 11.18 18.09 -21.77
C PRO A 108 9.86 18.11 -22.55
N GLY A 109 9.49 16.99 -23.18
CA GLY A 109 8.23 16.82 -23.88
C GLY A 109 7.10 16.21 -23.05
N SER A 110 7.37 15.87 -21.77
CA SER A 110 6.40 15.23 -20.90
C SER A 110 5.40 16.23 -20.32
N LEU A 111 4.15 15.79 -20.14
CA LEU A 111 3.12 16.52 -19.41
C LEU A 111 3.58 16.89 -17.98
N ILE A 112 4.36 16.01 -17.35
CA ILE A 112 4.82 16.17 -15.96
C ILE A 112 6.26 16.68 -15.86
N TYR A 113 6.80 17.28 -16.93
CA TYR A 113 8.16 17.81 -16.96
C TYR A 113 8.42 18.85 -15.86
N ASN A 114 9.57 18.75 -15.18
CA ASN A 114 9.98 19.59 -14.05
C ASN A 114 9.01 19.58 -12.85
N MET A 115 8.04 18.66 -12.80
CA MET A 115 7.24 18.42 -11.60
C MET A 115 7.97 17.47 -10.65
N THR A 116 7.59 17.49 -9.37
CA THR A 116 8.07 16.48 -8.41
C THR A 116 7.49 15.10 -8.76
N PRO A 117 8.19 13.98 -8.43
CA PRO A 117 7.66 12.64 -8.67
C PRO A 117 6.28 12.39 -8.05
N PHE A 118 6.03 13.00 -6.89
CA PHE A 118 4.70 13.08 -6.27
C PHE A 118 4.03 14.42 -6.63
N ASN A 119 3.04 14.38 -7.51
CA ASN A 119 2.32 15.56 -7.99
C ASN A 119 0.84 15.21 -8.31
N SER A 120 0.07 16.19 -8.78
CA SER A 120 -1.37 16.05 -9.04
C SER A 120 -1.74 14.93 -10.02
N TYR A 121 -0.88 14.63 -11.00
CA TYR A 121 -1.10 13.57 -12.01
C TYR A 121 -0.59 12.21 -11.54
N THR A 122 0.36 12.17 -10.61
CA THR A 122 1.02 10.94 -10.16
C THR A 122 0.56 10.45 -8.79
N ASN A 123 -0.43 11.10 -8.16
CA ASN A 123 -1.00 10.65 -6.89
C ASN A 123 -1.38 9.16 -6.93
N GLY A 124 -2.00 8.72 -8.02
CA GLY A 124 -2.40 7.34 -8.27
C GLY A 124 -1.24 6.35 -8.30
N TRP A 125 0.01 6.77 -8.56
CA TRP A 125 1.19 5.88 -8.53
C TRP A 125 1.60 5.47 -7.11
N TYR A 126 1.09 6.19 -6.10
CA TYR A 126 1.44 5.94 -4.70
C TYR A 126 0.22 5.54 -3.88
N LEU A 127 -0.97 5.92 -4.33
CA LEU A 127 -2.24 5.72 -3.65
C LEU A 127 -3.18 4.94 -4.56
N ASN A 128 -2.96 3.64 -4.69
CA ASN A 128 -3.86 2.72 -5.39
C ASN A 128 -3.93 1.35 -4.67
N GLU A 129 -4.76 0.46 -5.22
CA GLU A 129 -5.03 -0.88 -4.70
C GLU A 129 -3.78 -1.76 -4.58
N SER A 130 -2.90 -1.71 -5.59
CA SER A 130 -1.66 -2.48 -5.61
C SER A 130 -0.72 -2.02 -4.49
N VAL A 131 -0.50 -0.71 -4.36
CA VAL A 131 0.34 -0.15 -3.29
C VAL A 131 -0.26 -0.47 -1.93
N PHE A 132 -1.58 -0.35 -1.76
CA PHE A 132 -2.29 -0.71 -0.53
C PHE A 132 -2.01 -2.17 -0.12
N LEU A 133 -2.14 -3.12 -1.06
CA LEU A 133 -1.87 -4.53 -0.80
C LEU A 133 -0.42 -4.77 -0.43
N ILE A 134 0.51 -4.13 -1.14
CA ILE A 134 1.96 -4.25 -0.92
C ILE A 134 2.32 -3.79 0.49
N ILE A 135 1.93 -2.57 0.89
CA ILE A 135 2.34 -2.01 2.19
C ILE A 135 1.74 -2.79 3.37
N HIS A 136 0.50 -3.26 3.25
CA HIS A 136 -0.14 -4.06 4.31
C HIS A 136 0.45 -5.47 4.38
N THR A 137 0.84 -6.06 3.24
CA THR A 137 1.57 -7.34 3.21
C THR A 137 2.93 -7.20 3.88
N ILE A 138 3.68 -6.13 3.59
CA ILE A 138 4.94 -5.83 4.28
C ILE A 138 4.71 -5.70 5.79
N ALA A 139 3.74 -4.87 6.21
CA ALA A 139 3.44 -4.67 7.62
C ALA A 139 3.09 -5.99 8.34
N PHE A 140 2.29 -6.85 7.72
CA PHE A 140 1.96 -8.17 8.25
C PHE A 140 3.21 -9.04 8.41
N LEU A 141 4.06 -9.12 7.38
CA LEU A 141 5.30 -9.91 7.40
C LEU A 141 6.30 -9.41 8.45
N LEU A 142 6.42 -8.10 8.65
CA LEU A 142 7.28 -7.52 9.70
C LEU A 142 6.91 -8.03 11.10
N GLY A 143 5.66 -8.48 11.31
CA GLY A 143 5.23 -9.14 12.53
C GLY A 143 6.08 -10.35 12.94
N ILE A 144 6.75 -11.02 12.00
CA ILE A 144 7.62 -12.17 12.28
C ILE A 144 8.79 -11.80 13.20
N PHE A 145 9.29 -10.57 13.14
CA PHE A 145 10.42 -10.12 13.96
C PHE A 145 10.05 -9.95 15.44
N LYS A 146 8.76 -9.82 15.76
CA LYS A 146 8.25 -9.77 17.12
C LYS A 146 7.78 -11.14 17.61
N LYS A 147 8.13 -12.23 16.91
CA LYS A 147 7.80 -13.59 17.35
C LYS A 147 8.50 -13.89 18.68
N THR A 148 7.75 -13.87 19.77
CA THR A 148 8.23 -14.39 21.06
C THR A 148 8.19 -15.92 20.98
N VAL A 149 9.34 -16.58 21.12
CA VAL A 149 9.37 -18.03 21.26
C VAL A 149 8.76 -18.37 22.61
N VAL A 150 7.55 -18.93 22.63
CA VAL A 150 6.97 -19.47 23.86
C VAL A 150 7.66 -20.81 24.10
N GLU A 151 8.50 -20.88 25.12
CA GLU A 151 9.06 -22.15 25.59
C GLU A 151 7.90 -23.05 26.04
N THR A 152 7.67 -24.13 25.30
CA THR A 152 6.79 -25.22 25.77
C THR A 152 7.49 -25.89 26.95
N PRO A 153 6.85 -25.97 28.15
CA PRO A 153 7.44 -26.72 29.25
C PRO A 153 7.60 -28.18 28.82
N GLU A 154 8.80 -28.72 29.01
CA GLU A 154 9.09 -30.14 28.82
C GLU A 154 8.07 -30.95 29.62
N LYS A 155 7.41 -31.89 28.94
CA LYS A 155 6.63 -32.91 29.62
C LYS A 155 7.64 -33.89 30.22
N GLU A 156 7.88 -33.76 31.53
CA GLU A 156 8.50 -34.82 32.35
C GLU A 156 7.67 -36.10 32.34
#